data_AF-A0A7V4CLF1-F1
#
_entry.id   AF-A0A7V4CLF1-F1
#
_cell.length_a   1.000
_cell.length_b   1.000
_cell.length_c   1.000
_cell.angle_alpha   90.00
_cell.angle_beta   90.00
_cell.angle_gamma   90.00
#
_symmetry.space_group_name_H-M   'P 1'
#
loop_
_entity.id
_entity.type
_entity.pdbx_description
1 polymer ?
#
loop_
_entity_poly.entity_id
_entity_poly.type
_entity_poly.pdbx_seq_one_letter_code
_entity_poly.pdbx_strand_id
1 'polypeptide(L)'
;MSKVFRNVDIYDQAYLERLRSLEIKRKVIVDILKNYKNLDKAKLEVLTKNLEHPDKQGLKKVNPIIFSFLLDSIFTIQESIEIKISEFEKNKLSRYILFELLFWSKPSAYPFPDEKVENYKAFLAKKRQKLKEANLENFLQLYALESIEKDTFLRDVKAAIFKVKPENLEEYLWISDFVDYLNPIEKSEIKNKVHPYVWKVLNSKSKTIPVVIDGSNILLASELRGPERVDTLLELISKLDQTYFPFYLVFDANAKYKFHTRYFNYKRTYYHSPADELILGLAREVKGVVCSKDKFKDYNMNIRNIWYDLRL
;
A
#
# COMPACT_ATOMS: atom_id res chain seq x y z
N MET A 1 -26.07 -12.99 -33.17
CA MET A 1 -25.05 -12.13 -33.83
C MET A 1 -25.12 -10.73 -33.22
N SER A 2 -24.26 -10.42 -32.25
CA SER A 2 -24.26 -9.12 -31.57
C SER A 2 -23.33 -8.13 -32.28
N LYS A 3 -23.91 -7.03 -32.77
CA LYS A 3 -23.28 -5.87 -33.43
C LYS A 3 -22.21 -5.12 -32.61
N VAL A 4 -21.82 -5.60 -31.42
CA VAL A 4 -21.14 -4.78 -30.40
C VAL A 4 -19.62 -4.65 -30.60
N PHE A 5 -18.96 -5.58 -31.30
CA PHE A 5 -17.48 -5.58 -31.38
C PHE A 5 -16.89 -5.11 -32.72
N ARG A 6 -17.70 -4.65 -33.69
CA ARG A 6 -17.20 -4.29 -35.03
C ARG A 6 -16.47 -2.94 -35.12
N ASN A 7 -16.58 -2.06 -34.12
CA ASN A 7 -15.89 -0.77 -34.05
C ASN A 7 -15.31 -0.57 -32.64
N VAL A 8 -14.41 -1.46 -32.22
CA VAL A 8 -13.67 -1.28 -30.97
C VAL A 8 -12.46 -0.40 -31.27
N ASP A 9 -12.44 0.81 -30.73
CA ASP A 9 -11.27 1.68 -30.81
C ASP A 9 -10.32 1.38 -29.64
N ILE A 10 -9.32 0.53 -29.89
CA ILE A 10 -8.25 0.22 -28.92
C ILE A 10 -7.27 1.39 -28.73
N TYR A 11 -7.45 2.49 -29.44
CA TYR A 11 -6.69 3.73 -29.28
C TYR A 11 -7.48 4.80 -28.52
N ASP A 12 -8.73 4.50 -28.13
CA ASP A 12 -9.51 5.37 -27.26
C ASP A 12 -8.78 5.63 -25.94
N GLN A 13 -8.78 6.89 -25.49
CA GLN A 13 -8.05 7.29 -24.29
C GLN A 13 -8.55 6.56 -23.04
N ALA A 14 -9.86 6.35 -22.89
CA ALA A 14 -10.42 5.68 -21.72
C ALA A 14 -10.06 4.19 -21.71
N TYR A 15 -10.01 3.56 -22.89
CA TYR A 15 -9.47 2.20 -23.02
C TYR A 15 -8.00 2.11 -22.60
N LEU A 16 -7.15 3.01 -23.11
CA LEU A 16 -5.72 3.02 -22.81
C LEU A 16 -5.45 3.28 -21.31
N GLU A 17 -6.19 4.20 -20.71
CA GLU A 17 -6.12 4.47 -19.27
C GLU A 17 -6.55 3.25 -18.44
N ARG A 18 -7.65 2.60 -18.82
CA ARG A 18 -8.12 1.38 -18.15
C ARG A 18 -7.12 0.23 -18.28
N LEU A 19 -6.60 -0.01 -19.48
CA LEU A 19 -5.60 -1.05 -19.69
C LEU A 19 -4.37 -0.80 -18.81
N ARG A 20 -3.89 0.44 -18.77
CA ARG A 20 -2.75 0.82 -17.92
C ARG A 20 -3.04 0.65 -16.42
N SER A 21 -4.22 1.03 -15.97
CA SER A 21 -4.71 0.81 -14.59
C SER A 21 -4.66 -0.69 -14.22
N LEU A 22 -5.17 -1.55 -15.12
CA LEU A 22 -5.16 -3.00 -14.97
C LEU A 22 -3.74 -3.59 -14.99
N GLU A 23 -2.84 -3.06 -15.82
CA GLU A 23 -1.43 -3.49 -15.86
C GLU A 23 -0.69 -3.18 -14.55
N ILE A 24 -0.89 -1.99 -13.99
CA ILE A 24 -0.32 -1.60 -12.70
C ILE A 24 -0.83 -2.54 -11.61
N LYS A 25 -2.15 -2.75 -11.56
CA LYS A 25 -2.80 -3.68 -10.62
C LYS A 25 -2.24 -5.10 -10.77
N ARG A 26 -2.09 -5.58 -12.00
CA ARG A 26 -1.51 -6.90 -12.27
C ARG A 26 -0.10 -7.01 -11.72
N LYS A 27 0.76 -5.99 -11.89
CA LYS A 27 2.13 -6.02 -11.36
C LYS A 27 2.16 -6.18 -9.84
N VAL A 28 1.35 -5.38 -9.13
CA VAL A 28 1.21 -5.47 -7.66
C VAL A 28 0.76 -6.87 -7.24
N ILE A 29 -0.30 -7.40 -7.87
CA ILE A 29 -0.82 -8.74 -7.56
C ILE A 29 0.25 -9.81 -7.83
N VAL A 30 0.88 -9.79 -9.01
CA VAL A 30 1.89 -10.77 -9.41
C VAL A 30 3.09 -10.75 -8.47
N ASP A 31 3.53 -9.60 -7.98
CA ASP A 31 4.66 -9.52 -7.06
C ASP A 31 4.36 -10.12 -5.68
N ILE A 32 3.12 -10.00 -5.20
CA ILE A 32 2.65 -10.74 -4.03
C ILE A 32 2.64 -12.25 -4.34
N LEU A 33 2.08 -12.63 -5.49
CA LEU A 33 1.95 -14.03 -5.89
C LEU A 33 3.29 -14.72 -6.17
N LYS A 34 4.34 -14.01 -6.60
CA LYS A 34 5.70 -14.59 -6.75
C LYS A 34 6.31 -14.99 -5.41
N ASN A 35 5.98 -14.25 -4.35
CA ASN A 35 6.51 -14.45 -3.00
C ASN A 35 5.47 -15.11 -2.07
N TYR A 36 4.58 -15.92 -2.64
CA TYR A 36 3.42 -16.46 -1.92
C TYR A 36 3.78 -17.32 -0.71
N LYS A 37 4.97 -17.93 -0.68
CA LYS A 37 5.45 -18.72 0.47
C LYS A 37 5.69 -17.89 1.74
N ASN A 38 5.89 -16.58 1.59
CA ASN A 38 6.13 -15.63 2.68
C ASN A 38 4.95 -14.65 2.80
N LEU A 39 3.72 -15.15 2.65
CA LEU A 39 2.50 -14.34 2.74
C LEU A 39 2.20 -14.05 4.21
N ASP A 40 1.98 -12.77 4.52
CA ASP A 40 1.53 -12.30 5.82
C ASP A 40 0.17 -11.61 5.69
N LYS A 41 -0.39 -11.16 6.83
CA LYS A 41 -1.69 -10.47 6.84
C LYS A 41 -1.67 -9.17 6.04
N ALA A 42 -0.55 -8.45 6.03
CA ALA A 42 -0.44 -7.18 5.31
C ALA A 42 -0.49 -7.40 3.79
N LYS A 43 0.28 -8.36 3.27
CA LYS A 43 0.24 -8.76 1.85
C LYS A 43 -1.12 -9.29 1.44
N LEU A 44 -1.79 -10.04 2.32
CA LEU A 44 -3.14 -10.53 2.05
C LEU A 44 -4.16 -9.38 1.97
N GLU A 45 -4.00 -8.35 2.81
CA GLU A 45 -4.82 -7.15 2.75
C GLU A 45 -4.57 -6.36 1.46
N VAL A 46 -3.31 -6.18 1.05
CA VAL A 46 -2.95 -5.56 -0.24
C VAL A 46 -3.58 -6.33 -1.39
N LEU A 47 -3.45 -7.66 -1.42
CA LEU A 47 -4.07 -8.51 -2.43
C LEU A 47 -5.59 -8.32 -2.46
N THR A 48 -6.24 -8.36 -1.30
CA THR A 48 -7.69 -8.18 -1.17
C THR A 48 -8.17 -6.81 -1.66
N LYS A 49 -7.38 -5.76 -1.44
CA LYS A 49 -7.71 -4.41 -1.94
C LYS A 49 -7.62 -4.34 -3.47
N ASN A 50 -6.70 -5.09 -4.07
CA ASN A 50 -6.45 -5.06 -5.52
C ASN A 50 -7.41 -5.89 -6.36
N LEU A 51 -7.86 -7.04 -5.85
CA LEU A 51 -8.84 -7.87 -6.57
C LEU A 51 -10.11 -7.06 -6.87
N GLU A 52 -10.76 -7.31 -8.00
CA GLU A 52 -11.97 -6.62 -8.46
C GLU A 52 -13.24 -7.41 -8.18
N HIS A 53 -13.18 -8.75 -8.08
CA HIS A 53 -14.40 -9.54 -7.85
C HIS A 53 -14.95 -9.33 -6.42
N PRO A 54 -16.27 -9.13 -6.22
CA PRO A 54 -16.86 -8.87 -4.90
C PRO A 54 -16.51 -9.91 -3.83
N ASP A 55 -16.38 -11.17 -4.23
CA ASP A 55 -16.05 -12.30 -3.33
C ASP A 55 -14.68 -12.19 -2.66
N LYS A 56 -13.81 -11.27 -3.11
CA LYS A 56 -12.50 -10.99 -2.48
C LYS A 56 -12.56 -10.77 -0.98
N GLN A 57 -13.70 -10.34 -0.43
CA GLN A 57 -13.91 -10.17 1.01
C GLN A 57 -13.65 -11.45 1.82
N GLY A 58 -13.80 -12.64 1.21
CA GLY A 58 -13.47 -13.91 1.84
C GLY A 58 -12.01 -13.99 2.30
N LEU A 59 -11.08 -13.37 1.56
CA LEU A 59 -9.64 -13.38 1.89
C LEU A 59 -9.32 -12.73 3.23
N LYS A 60 -10.10 -11.74 3.69
CA LYS A 60 -9.86 -11.06 4.97
C LYS A 60 -9.88 -12.00 6.18
N LYS A 61 -10.58 -13.12 6.06
CA LYS A 61 -10.79 -14.09 7.15
C LYS A 61 -9.86 -15.30 7.06
N VAL A 62 -9.11 -15.45 5.96
CA VAL A 62 -8.28 -16.63 5.72
C VAL A 62 -6.91 -16.46 6.39
N ASN A 63 -6.42 -17.56 6.96
CA ASN A 63 -5.06 -17.61 7.49
C ASN A 63 -4.05 -17.53 6.33
N PRO A 64 -3.06 -16.62 6.36
CA PRO A 64 -2.06 -16.48 5.30
C PRO A 64 -1.32 -17.78 4.94
N ILE A 65 -1.08 -18.66 5.92
CA ILE A 65 -0.43 -19.96 5.70
C ILE A 65 -1.31 -20.88 4.86
N ILE A 66 -2.60 -20.98 5.21
CA ILE A 66 -3.58 -21.78 4.44
C ILE A 66 -3.66 -21.23 3.01
N PHE A 67 -3.71 -19.91 2.86
CA PHE A 67 -3.76 -19.29 1.54
C PHE A 67 -2.49 -19.54 0.73
N SER A 68 -1.31 -19.52 1.36
CA SER A 68 -0.05 -19.89 0.71
C SER A 68 -0.08 -21.32 0.17
N PHE A 69 -0.66 -22.29 0.89
CA PHE A 69 -0.81 -23.66 0.40
C PHE A 69 -1.74 -23.74 -0.82
N LEU A 70 -2.86 -23.01 -0.80
CA LEU A 70 -3.76 -22.92 -1.94
C LEU A 70 -3.09 -22.30 -3.18
N LEU A 71 -2.25 -21.28 -2.98
CA LEU A 71 -1.45 -20.69 -4.06
C LEU A 71 -0.39 -21.66 -4.58
N ASP A 72 0.23 -22.47 -3.71
CA ASP A 72 1.15 -23.54 -4.14
C ASP A 72 0.45 -24.52 -5.08
N SER A 73 -0.73 -25.02 -4.69
CA SER A 73 -1.59 -25.88 -5.52
C SER A 73 -1.87 -25.25 -6.91
N ILE A 74 -2.10 -23.94 -6.97
CA ILE A 74 -2.29 -23.24 -8.25
C ILE A 74 -1.03 -23.30 -9.12
N PHE A 75 0.15 -22.98 -8.57
CA PHE A 75 1.35 -22.68 -9.35
C PHE A 75 2.32 -23.86 -9.53
N THR A 76 2.33 -24.83 -8.62
CA THR A 76 3.28 -25.95 -8.61
C THR A 76 2.61 -27.26 -9.00
N ILE A 77 1.36 -27.46 -8.61
CA ILE A 77 0.66 -28.72 -8.78
C ILE A 77 -0.14 -28.75 -10.10
N GLN A 78 0.12 -29.77 -10.91
CA GLN A 78 -0.60 -30.05 -12.16
C GLN A 78 -1.90 -30.80 -11.89
N GLU A 79 -2.87 -30.12 -11.28
CA GLU A 79 -4.21 -30.64 -11.03
C GLU A 79 -5.25 -30.03 -11.97
N SER A 80 -6.38 -30.73 -12.11
CA SER A 80 -7.53 -30.20 -12.84
C SER A 80 -8.11 -28.98 -12.12
N ILE A 81 -8.77 -28.10 -12.89
CA ILE A 81 -9.38 -26.90 -12.33
C ILE A 81 -10.49 -27.25 -11.32
N GLU A 82 -11.18 -28.37 -11.52
CA GLU A 82 -12.24 -28.86 -10.65
C GLU A 82 -11.72 -29.23 -9.25
N ILE A 83 -10.52 -29.84 -9.17
CA ILE A 83 -9.87 -30.14 -7.88
C ILE A 83 -9.50 -28.84 -7.18
N LYS A 84 -8.86 -27.90 -7.89
CA LYS A 84 -8.47 -26.59 -7.34
C LYS A 84 -9.69 -25.80 -6.84
N ILE A 85 -10.82 -25.85 -7.54
CA ILE A 85 -12.08 -25.25 -7.08
C ILE A 85 -12.51 -25.87 -5.75
N SER A 86 -12.51 -27.20 -5.65
CA SER A 86 -12.90 -27.91 -4.43
C SER A 86 -12.00 -27.54 -3.24
N GLU A 87 -10.69 -27.39 -3.45
CA GLU A 87 -9.77 -26.99 -2.39
C GLU A 87 -10.06 -25.57 -1.87
N PHE A 88 -10.32 -24.62 -2.77
CA PHE A 88 -10.71 -23.26 -2.38
C PHE A 88 -12.02 -23.27 -1.60
N GLU A 89 -13.05 -23.98 -2.08
CA GLU A 89 -14.36 -24.04 -1.44
C GLU A 89 -14.30 -24.74 -0.06
N LYS A 90 -13.49 -25.80 0.10
CA LYS A 90 -13.23 -26.44 1.40
C LYS A 90 -12.64 -25.47 2.42
N ASN A 91 -11.84 -24.51 1.96
CA ASN A 91 -11.26 -23.44 2.78
C ASN A 91 -12.14 -22.19 2.87
N LYS A 92 -13.43 -22.30 2.52
CA LYS A 92 -14.43 -21.22 2.56
C LYS A 92 -14.07 -20.03 1.67
N LEU A 93 -13.27 -20.26 0.62
CA LEU A 93 -13.00 -19.27 -0.42
C LEU A 93 -13.85 -19.55 -1.64
N SER A 94 -14.40 -18.49 -2.21
CA SER A 94 -15.18 -18.59 -3.45
C SER A 94 -14.29 -19.02 -4.61
N ARG A 95 -14.83 -19.86 -5.50
CA ARG A 95 -14.21 -20.23 -6.78
C ARG A 95 -13.84 -19.03 -7.65
N TYR A 96 -14.55 -17.90 -7.50
CA TYR A 96 -14.26 -16.68 -8.25
C TYR A 96 -12.91 -16.06 -7.87
N ILE A 97 -12.47 -16.26 -6.62
CA ILE A 97 -11.14 -15.82 -6.17
C ILE A 97 -10.06 -16.61 -6.92
N LEU A 98 -10.22 -17.94 -7.03
CA LEU A 98 -9.32 -18.78 -7.83
C LEU A 98 -9.26 -18.31 -9.29
N PHE A 99 -10.42 -18.08 -9.92
CA PHE A 99 -10.49 -17.64 -11.31
C PHE A 99 -9.81 -16.28 -11.51
N GLU A 100 -10.01 -15.36 -10.59
CA GLU A 100 -9.39 -14.05 -10.63
C GLU A 100 -7.86 -14.13 -10.44
N LEU A 101 -7.37 -14.96 -9.52
CA LEU A 101 -5.92 -15.20 -9.34
C LEU A 101 -5.27 -15.82 -10.59
N LEU A 102 -5.97 -16.74 -11.26
CA LEU A 102 -5.53 -17.31 -12.54
C LEU A 102 -5.48 -16.25 -13.65
N PHE A 103 -6.49 -15.38 -13.74
CA PHE A 103 -6.50 -14.26 -14.67
C PHE A 103 -5.30 -13.33 -14.45
N TRP A 104 -5.06 -12.87 -13.22
CA TRP A 104 -3.97 -11.94 -12.93
C TRP A 104 -2.60 -12.58 -13.17
N SER A 105 -2.42 -13.85 -12.82
CA SER A 105 -1.16 -14.56 -13.04
C SER A 105 -0.88 -14.78 -14.54
N LYS A 106 -1.86 -15.28 -15.31
CA LYS A 106 -1.68 -15.64 -16.73
C LYS A 106 -2.89 -15.20 -17.60
N PRO A 107 -3.01 -13.89 -17.90
CA PRO A 107 -4.13 -13.36 -18.69
C PRO A 107 -4.11 -13.79 -20.16
N SER A 108 -3.05 -14.44 -20.63
CA SER A 108 -3.04 -15.09 -21.95
C SER A 108 -3.83 -16.39 -21.99
N ALA A 109 -4.06 -17.02 -20.84
CA ALA A 109 -4.74 -18.33 -20.75
C ALA A 109 -6.10 -18.26 -20.06
N TYR A 110 -6.26 -17.37 -19.09
CA TYR A 110 -7.43 -17.32 -18.22
C TYR A 110 -8.13 -15.96 -18.31
N PRO A 111 -9.46 -15.93 -18.59
CA PRO A 111 -10.24 -14.70 -18.62
C PRO A 111 -10.68 -14.25 -17.22
N PHE A 112 -10.95 -12.94 -17.07
CA PHE A 112 -11.50 -12.39 -15.83
C PHE A 112 -12.94 -12.89 -15.62
N PRO A 113 -13.33 -13.32 -14.40
CA PRO A 113 -14.65 -13.88 -14.14
C PRO A 113 -15.70 -12.79 -13.87
N ASP A 114 -16.06 -12.02 -14.90
CA ASP A 114 -17.02 -10.90 -14.82
C ASP A 114 -18.50 -11.29 -14.93
N GLU A 115 -18.77 -12.57 -15.20
CA GLU A 115 -20.12 -13.13 -15.32
C GLU A 115 -20.24 -14.43 -14.53
N LYS A 116 -21.48 -14.88 -14.30
CA LYS A 116 -21.74 -16.12 -13.57
C LYS A 116 -21.11 -17.32 -14.30
N VAL A 117 -20.20 -18.03 -13.64
CA VAL A 117 -19.50 -19.20 -14.18
C VAL A 117 -20.10 -20.48 -13.63
N GLU A 118 -21.01 -21.10 -14.40
CA GLU A 118 -21.58 -22.42 -14.08
C GLU A 118 -20.65 -23.55 -14.53
N ASN A 119 -20.11 -23.43 -15.73
CA ASN A 119 -19.14 -24.36 -16.30
C ASN A 119 -17.91 -23.59 -16.82
N TYR A 120 -16.75 -23.88 -16.23
CA TYR A 120 -15.52 -23.14 -16.54
C TYR A 120 -15.05 -23.34 -17.99
N LYS A 121 -15.21 -24.55 -18.56
CA LYS A 121 -14.81 -24.84 -19.95
C LYS A 121 -15.66 -24.06 -20.95
N ALA A 122 -16.98 -24.03 -20.73
CA ALA A 122 -17.90 -23.27 -21.57
C ALA A 122 -17.62 -21.76 -21.49
N PHE A 123 -17.41 -21.25 -20.27
CA PHE A 123 -17.02 -19.86 -20.04
C PHE A 123 -15.72 -19.48 -20.77
N LEU A 124 -14.68 -20.32 -20.66
CA LEU A 124 -13.41 -20.11 -21.35
C LEU A 124 -13.57 -20.11 -22.88
N ALA A 125 -14.36 -21.03 -23.43
CA ALA A 125 -14.62 -21.08 -24.87
C ALA A 125 -15.32 -19.80 -25.37
N LYS A 126 -16.34 -19.33 -24.63
CA LYS A 126 -17.06 -18.08 -24.92
C LYS A 126 -16.12 -16.86 -24.89
N LYS A 127 -15.28 -16.73 -23.86
CA LYS A 127 -14.32 -15.62 -23.77
C LYS A 127 -13.24 -15.68 -24.86
N ARG A 128 -12.75 -16.88 -25.22
CA ARG A 128 -11.81 -17.05 -26.35
C ARG A 128 -12.41 -16.61 -27.68
N GLN A 129 -13.70 -16.90 -27.90
CA GLN A 129 -14.39 -16.44 -29.10
C GLN A 129 -14.44 -14.91 -29.15
N LYS A 130 -14.85 -14.25 -28.06
CA LYS A 130 -14.84 -12.78 -27.96
C LYS A 130 -13.46 -12.17 -28.21
N LEU A 131 -12.41 -12.76 -27.63
CA LEU A 131 -11.03 -12.30 -27.81
C LEU A 131 -10.62 -12.30 -29.29
N LYS A 132 -10.96 -13.38 -30.01
CA LYS A 132 -10.71 -13.51 -31.45
C LYS A 132 -11.54 -12.52 -32.26
N GLU A 133 -12.82 -12.36 -31.94
CA GLU A 133 -13.72 -11.42 -32.61
C GLU A 133 -13.27 -9.96 -32.46
N ALA A 134 -12.71 -9.61 -31.31
CA ALA A 134 -12.16 -8.27 -31.04
C ALA A 134 -10.72 -8.07 -31.53
N ASN A 135 -10.07 -9.11 -32.07
CA ASN A 135 -8.67 -9.09 -32.53
C ASN A 135 -7.68 -8.59 -31.45
N LEU A 136 -7.84 -9.07 -30.21
CA LEU A 136 -7.00 -8.70 -29.08
C LEU A 136 -6.00 -9.82 -28.74
N GLU A 137 -4.88 -9.46 -28.11
CA GLU A 137 -3.78 -10.40 -27.84
C GLU A 137 -4.06 -11.30 -26.64
N ASN A 138 -4.74 -10.79 -25.61
CA ASN A 138 -4.93 -11.48 -24.35
C ASN A 138 -6.19 -11.02 -23.60
N PHE A 139 -6.57 -11.75 -22.56
CA PHE A 139 -7.78 -11.46 -21.80
C PHE A 139 -7.68 -10.19 -20.94
N LEU A 140 -6.48 -9.66 -20.68
CA LEU A 140 -6.35 -8.37 -19.98
C LEU A 140 -6.86 -7.23 -20.87
N GLN A 141 -6.49 -7.24 -22.15
CA GLN A 141 -7.01 -6.30 -23.15
C GLN A 141 -8.52 -6.45 -23.33
N LEU A 142 -9.02 -7.68 -23.40
CA LEU A 142 -10.47 -7.92 -23.49
C LEU A 142 -11.20 -7.39 -22.26
N TYR A 143 -10.65 -7.63 -21.08
CA TYR A 143 -11.25 -7.15 -19.84
C TYR A 143 -11.20 -5.62 -19.72
N ALA A 144 -10.11 -4.99 -20.17
CA ALA A 144 -10.00 -3.53 -20.22
C ALA A 144 -11.14 -2.93 -21.05
N LEU A 145 -11.40 -3.52 -22.22
CA LEU A 145 -12.49 -3.13 -23.11
C LEU A 145 -13.87 -3.33 -22.48
N GLU A 146 -14.11 -4.47 -21.83
CA GLU A 146 -15.39 -4.79 -21.18
C GLU A 146 -15.62 -3.99 -19.87
N SER A 147 -14.65 -3.22 -19.40
CA SER A 147 -14.69 -2.56 -18.10
C SER A 147 -14.25 -1.09 -18.08
N ILE A 148 -14.26 -0.40 -19.23
CA ILE A 148 -13.90 1.02 -19.35
C ILE A 148 -14.67 1.87 -18.33
N GLU A 149 -15.99 1.69 -18.25
CA GLU A 149 -16.86 2.44 -17.33
C GLU A 149 -16.64 2.13 -15.83
N LYS A 150 -15.86 1.08 -15.52
CA LYS A 150 -15.59 0.63 -14.14
C LYS A 150 -14.28 1.17 -13.58
N ASP A 151 -13.49 1.93 -14.34
CA ASP A 151 -12.19 2.38 -13.84
C ASP A 151 -12.28 3.48 -12.80
N THR A 152 -12.22 3.09 -11.53
CA THR A 152 -12.02 4.03 -10.42
C THR A 152 -10.67 3.84 -9.76
N PHE A 153 -9.93 2.80 -10.12
CA PHE A 153 -8.82 2.31 -9.29
C PHE A 153 -7.69 3.33 -9.11
N LEU A 154 -7.09 3.83 -10.20
CA LEU A 154 -6.03 4.84 -10.10
C LEU A 154 -6.52 6.13 -9.46
N ARG A 155 -7.78 6.51 -9.72
CA ARG A 155 -8.42 7.68 -9.10
C ARG A 155 -8.57 7.48 -7.59
N ASP A 156 -9.01 6.31 -7.15
CA ASP A 156 -9.25 5.97 -5.75
C ASP A 156 -7.92 5.84 -5.00
N VAL A 157 -6.89 5.26 -5.62
CA VAL A 157 -5.52 5.23 -5.06
C VAL A 157 -4.99 6.66 -4.90
N LYS A 158 -5.06 7.51 -5.95
CA LYS A 158 -4.64 8.92 -5.85
C LYS A 158 -5.43 9.68 -4.79
N ALA A 159 -6.75 9.48 -4.73
CA ALA A 159 -7.60 10.11 -3.72
C ALA A 159 -7.28 9.62 -2.29
N ALA A 160 -6.92 8.35 -2.11
CA ALA A 160 -6.45 7.83 -0.84
C ALA A 160 -5.10 8.44 -0.45
N ILE A 161 -4.15 8.52 -1.40
CA ILE A 161 -2.83 9.15 -1.21
C ILE A 161 -2.98 10.59 -0.70
N PHE A 162 -3.87 11.38 -1.30
CA PHE A 162 -4.06 12.79 -0.91
C PHE A 162 -4.70 12.96 0.47
N LYS A 163 -5.27 11.91 1.05
CA LYS A 163 -5.78 11.92 2.44
C LYS A 163 -4.71 11.52 3.47
N VAL A 164 -3.55 11.08 3.01
CA VAL A 164 -2.47 10.65 3.90
C VAL A 164 -1.78 11.88 4.49
N LYS A 165 -1.76 11.91 5.81
CA LYS A 165 -1.04 12.87 6.64
C LYS A 165 -0.02 12.13 7.50
N PRO A 166 0.98 12.80 8.09
CA PRO A 166 1.96 12.09 8.90
C PRO A 166 1.34 11.29 10.05
N GLU A 167 0.27 11.79 10.69
CA GLU A 167 -0.40 11.13 11.81
C GLU A 167 -1.13 9.82 11.46
N ASN A 168 -1.54 9.62 10.20
CA ASN A 168 -2.26 8.41 9.76
C ASN A 168 -1.47 7.54 8.79
N LEU A 169 -0.25 7.96 8.40
CA LEU A 169 0.59 7.33 7.40
C LEU A 169 0.76 5.81 7.57
N GLU A 170 0.87 5.33 8.80
CA GLU A 170 1.00 3.88 9.09
C GLU A 170 -0.18 3.05 8.58
N GLU A 171 -1.40 3.60 8.55
CA GLU A 171 -2.60 2.92 8.05
C GLU A 171 -2.61 2.82 6.52
N TYR A 172 -1.76 3.61 5.87
CA TYR A 172 -1.70 3.76 4.43
C TYR A 172 -0.40 3.22 3.83
N LEU A 173 0.43 2.49 4.58
CA LEU A 173 1.69 1.94 4.05
C LEU A 173 1.51 1.03 2.84
N TRP A 174 0.35 0.37 2.71
CA TRP A 174 -0.04 -0.42 1.53
C TRP A 174 0.01 0.39 0.22
N ILE A 175 -0.05 1.72 0.29
CA ILE A 175 0.05 2.62 -0.87
C ILE A 175 1.45 2.61 -1.49
N SER A 176 2.51 2.37 -0.70
CA SER A 176 3.90 2.36 -1.19
C SER A 176 4.09 1.38 -2.36
N ASP A 177 3.43 0.22 -2.29
CA ASP A 177 3.42 -0.80 -3.35
C ASP A 177 2.91 -0.26 -4.68
N PHE A 178 2.07 0.79 -4.68
CA PHE A 178 1.53 1.41 -5.91
C PHE A 178 2.39 2.54 -6.41
N VAL A 179 2.97 3.32 -5.49
CA VAL A 179 3.83 4.45 -5.84
C VAL A 179 4.93 4.00 -6.78
N ASP A 180 5.47 2.81 -6.58
CA ASP A 180 6.51 2.24 -7.45
C ASP A 180 6.09 2.11 -8.92
N TYR A 181 4.81 1.87 -9.20
CA TYR A 181 4.28 1.64 -10.54
C TYR A 181 3.74 2.89 -11.23
N LEU A 182 3.66 4.02 -10.53
CA LEU A 182 3.25 5.30 -11.12
C LEU A 182 4.33 5.85 -12.04
N ASN A 183 3.91 6.55 -13.10
CA ASN A 183 4.85 7.21 -14.00
C ASN A 183 5.46 8.48 -13.35
N PRO A 184 6.53 9.07 -13.93
CA PRO A 184 7.16 10.26 -13.35
C PRO A 184 6.24 11.46 -13.17
N ILE A 185 5.27 11.66 -14.07
CA ILE A 185 4.31 12.78 -14.01
C ILE A 185 3.39 12.59 -12.80
N GLU A 186 2.85 11.40 -12.61
CA GLU A 186 1.96 11.04 -11.48
C GLU A 186 2.71 11.10 -10.15
N LYS A 187 3.95 10.61 -10.11
CA LYS A 187 4.82 10.75 -8.94
C LYS A 187 5.05 12.21 -8.59
N SER A 188 5.31 13.06 -9.59
CA SER A 188 5.48 14.50 -9.39
C SER A 188 4.19 15.15 -8.90
N GLU A 189 3.04 14.78 -9.46
CA GLU A 189 1.73 15.29 -9.03
C GLU A 189 1.48 14.96 -7.54
N ILE A 190 1.75 13.72 -7.14
CA ILE A 190 1.59 13.27 -5.76
C ILE A 190 2.56 14.00 -4.84
N LYS A 191 3.84 14.02 -5.19
CA LYS A 191 4.89 14.69 -4.41
C LYS A 191 4.53 16.13 -4.07
N ASN A 192 3.88 16.84 -4.99
CA ASN A 192 3.50 18.25 -4.82
C ASN A 192 2.23 18.45 -3.98
N LYS A 193 1.42 17.40 -3.75
CA LYS A 193 0.14 17.48 -3.05
C LYS A 193 0.16 16.86 -1.65
N VAL A 194 1.13 16.02 -1.32
CA VAL A 194 1.25 15.39 -0.01
C VAL A 194 2.37 16.01 0.82
N HIS A 195 2.31 15.82 2.14
CA HIS A 195 3.37 16.28 3.03
C HIS A 195 4.73 15.65 2.63
N PRO A 196 5.85 16.40 2.59
CA PRO A 196 7.14 15.89 2.15
C PRO A 196 7.61 14.63 2.89
N TYR A 197 7.35 14.57 4.20
CA TYR A 197 7.60 13.37 5.02
C TYR A 197 6.80 12.15 4.55
N VAL A 198 5.50 12.32 4.27
CA VAL A 198 4.62 11.25 3.76
C VAL A 198 5.16 10.75 2.42
N TRP A 199 5.49 11.65 1.50
CA TRP A 199 6.06 11.28 0.21
C TRP A 199 7.34 10.47 0.36
N LYS A 200 8.27 10.93 1.22
CA LYS A 200 9.53 10.22 1.45
C LYS A 200 9.31 8.80 1.93
N VAL A 201 8.43 8.60 2.91
CA VAL A 201 8.15 7.27 3.46
C VAL A 201 7.51 6.38 2.40
N LEU A 202 6.48 6.87 1.69
CA LEU A 202 5.78 6.08 0.67
C LEU A 202 6.66 5.74 -0.54
N ASN A 203 7.67 6.57 -0.85
CA ASN A 203 8.60 6.37 -1.96
C ASN A 203 9.94 5.74 -1.52
N SER A 204 10.09 5.36 -0.25
CA SER A 204 11.34 4.81 0.28
C SER A 204 11.47 3.32 -0.06
N LYS A 205 12.57 2.96 -0.72
CA LYS A 205 12.93 1.55 -1.01
C LYS A 205 13.88 0.95 0.03
N SER A 206 14.47 1.79 0.87
CA SER A 206 15.45 1.40 1.87
C SER A 206 14.79 1.07 3.20
N LYS A 207 15.52 0.31 4.03
CA LYS A 207 15.18 0.10 5.43
C LYS A 207 14.97 1.45 6.12
N THR A 208 13.86 1.59 6.83
CA THR A 208 13.56 2.79 7.61
C THR A 208 14.18 2.72 9.00
N ILE A 209 14.47 3.88 9.57
CA ILE A 209 15.04 4.01 10.92
C ILE A 209 13.99 4.66 11.83
N PRO A 210 13.54 4.02 12.91
CA PRO A 210 12.62 4.65 13.85
C PRO A 210 13.21 5.95 14.44
N VAL A 211 12.37 6.96 14.66
CA VAL A 211 12.78 8.22 15.31
C VAL A 211 11.89 8.51 16.52
N VAL A 212 12.52 8.79 17.66
CA VAL A 212 11.84 9.26 18.87
C VAL A 212 12.04 10.76 19.01
N ILE A 213 10.93 11.49 18.98
CA ILE A 213 10.90 12.94 18.96
C ILE A 213 10.50 13.44 20.34
N ASP A 214 11.29 14.35 20.88
CA ASP A 214 10.96 15.09 22.10
C ASP A 214 9.90 16.16 21.80
N GLY A 215 8.64 15.79 21.93
CA GLY A 215 7.52 16.62 21.53
C GLY A 215 7.48 17.95 22.29
N SER A 216 7.80 17.97 23.58
CA SER A 216 7.80 19.21 24.38
C SER A 216 8.86 20.19 23.87
N ASN A 217 10.07 19.70 23.62
CA ASN A 217 11.17 20.51 23.12
C ASN A 217 10.88 21.06 21.71
N ILE A 218 10.34 20.22 20.84
CA ILE A 218 9.95 20.60 19.47
C ILE A 218 8.84 21.64 19.46
N LEU A 219 7.85 21.50 20.34
CA LEU A 219 6.78 22.50 20.48
C LEU A 219 7.28 23.81 21.08
N LEU A 220 8.48 23.89 21.65
CA LEU A 220 9.09 25.13 22.15
C LEU A 220 10.15 25.71 21.19
N ALA A 221 10.59 24.94 20.20
CA ALA A 221 11.63 25.36 19.26
C ALA A 221 11.17 26.56 18.41
N SER A 222 11.90 27.67 18.48
CA SER A 222 11.59 28.91 17.75
C SER A 222 12.02 28.84 16.28
N GLU A 223 12.95 27.94 15.96
CA GLU A 223 13.45 27.67 14.62
C GLU A 223 12.38 26.99 13.75
N LEU A 224 11.49 26.22 14.37
CA LEU A 224 10.37 25.57 13.71
C LEU A 224 9.19 26.55 13.58
N ARG A 225 8.99 27.04 12.36
CA ARG A 225 7.90 27.95 11.99
C ARG A 225 6.77 27.18 11.33
N GLY A 226 5.52 27.54 11.61
CA GLY A 226 4.34 26.94 11.01
C GLY A 226 3.18 26.78 11.99
N PRO A 227 1.98 26.47 11.49
CA PRO A 227 0.80 26.24 12.32
C PRO A 227 0.92 24.98 13.19
N GLU A 228 1.72 24.00 12.74
CA GLU A 228 1.97 22.75 13.47
C GLU A 228 3.48 22.47 13.42
N ARG A 229 4.19 22.74 14.53
CA ARG A 229 5.66 22.65 14.58
C ARG A 229 6.19 21.25 14.27
N VAL A 230 5.42 20.21 14.63
CA VAL A 230 5.76 18.82 14.32
C VAL A 230 5.73 18.56 12.80
N ASP A 231 4.81 19.15 12.04
CA ASP A 231 4.79 19.02 10.58
C ASP A 231 6.07 19.62 9.97
N THR A 232 6.43 20.83 10.39
CA THR A 232 7.67 21.50 9.95
C THR A 232 8.91 20.66 10.26
N LEU A 233 8.99 20.07 11.46
CA LEU A 233 10.07 19.15 11.80
C LEU A 233 10.11 17.95 10.86
N LEU A 234 8.97 17.31 10.63
CA LEU A 234 8.88 16.14 9.75
C LEU A 234 9.26 16.48 8.30
N GLU A 235 8.92 17.69 7.82
CA GLU A 235 9.41 18.19 6.53
C GLU A 235 10.94 18.24 6.50
N LEU A 236 11.59 18.76 7.55
CA LEU A 236 13.04 18.84 7.61
C LEU A 236 13.69 17.46 7.68
N ILE A 237 13.14 16.56 8.51
CA ILE A 237 13.54 15.14 8.57
C ILE A 237 13.42 14.48 7.19
N SER A 238 12.41 14.87 6.39
CA SER A 238 12.25 14.34 5.04
C SER A 238 13.40 14.72 4.09
N LYS A 239 14.17 15.76 4.39
CA LYS A 239 15.30 16.21 3.56
C LYS A 239 16.61 15.46 3.86
N LEU A 240 16.69 14.70 4.96
CA LEU A 240 17.86 13.89 5.30
C LEU A 240 18.06 12.72 4.33
N ASP A 241 19.24 12.08 4.31
CA ASP A 241 19.47 10.96 3.39
C ASP A 241 18.69 9.70 3.78
N GLN A 242 18.52 9.46 5.08
CA GLN A 242 17.82 8.29 5.61
C GLN A 242 16.32 8.54 5.73
N THR A 243 15.52 7.48 5.54
CA THR A 243 14.08 7.52 5.82
C THR A 243 13.83 7.19 7.28
N TYR A 244 13.49 8.21 8.06
CA TYR A 244 13.14 8.04 9.47
C TYR A 244 11.67 7.73 9.61
N PHE A 245 11.32 6.48 9.95
CA PHE A 245 9.96 5.99 10.12
C PHE A 245 9.94 4.61 10.82
N PRO A 246 8.96 4.31 11.70
CA PRO A 246 7.92 5.22 12.21
C PRO A 246 8.51 6.29 13.12
N PHE A 247 7.72 7.34 13.40
CA PHE A 247 8.07 8.34 14.41
C PHE A 247 7.27 8.12 15.68
N TYR A 248 7.87 8.49 16.81
CA TYR A 248 7.26 8.44 18.14
C TYR A 248 7.36 9.83 18.74
N LEU A 249 6.34 10.25 19.47
CA LEU A 249 6.34 11.53 20.18
C LEU A 249 6.28 11.27 21.67
N VAL A 250 7.23 11.83 22.41
CA VAL A 250 7.21 11.81 23.87
C VAL A 250 7.06 13.24 24.36
N PHE A 251 6.03 13.48 25.14
CA PHE A 251 5.78 14.77 25.77
C PHE A 251 5.97 14.70 27.28
N ASP A 252 6.25 15.85 27.86
CA ASP A 252 6.11 16.03 29.30
C ASP A 252 4.66 15.75 29.73
N ALA A 253 4.47 15.18 30.92
CA ALA A 253 3.14 14.88 31.45
C ALA A 253 2.19 16.09 31.47
N ASN A 254 2.71 17.31 31.60
CA ASN A 254 1.91 18.54 31.62
C ASN A 254 1.68 19.18 30.23
N ALA A 255 2.24 18.61 29.14
CA ALA A 255 2.24 19.24 27.82
C ALA A 255 0.83 19.57 27.29
N LYS A 256 -0.17 18.72 27.58
CA LYS A 256 -1.57 18.94 27.17
C LYS A 256 -2.19 20.22 27.71
N TYR A 257 -1.70 20.72 28.85
CA TYR A 257 -2.20 21.95 29.45
C TYR A 257 -1.47 23.20 28.92
N LYS A 258 -0.30 23.02 28.29
CA LYS A 258 0.57 24.10 27.83
C LYS A 258 0.48 24.35 26.32
N PHE A 259 0.22 23.30 25.55
CA PHE A 259 0.30 23.36 24.09
C PHE A 259 -0.99 22.86 23.44
N HIS A 260 -1.14 23.22 22.17
CA HIS A 260 -2.21 22.73 21.31
C HIS A 260 -1.57 22.13 20.05
N THR A 261 -1.76 20.83 19.83
CA THR A 261 -1.28 20.12 18.65
C THR A 261 -2.21 18.95 18.35
N ARG A 262 -2.39 18.62 17.07
CA ARG A 262 -3.18 17.44 16.69
C ARG A 262 -2.46 16.12 17.02
N TYR A 263 -1.15 16.17 17.21
CA TYR A 263 -0.33 15.00 17.50
C TYR A 263 -0.51 14.44 18.90
N PHE A 264 -1.24 15.10 19.79
CA PHE A 264 -1.63 14.50 21.07
C PHE A 264 -2.51 13.25 20.91
N ASN A 265 -3.20 13.12 19.78
CA ASN A 265 -4.06 11.98 19.44
C ASN A 265 -3.37 10.99 18.50
N TYR A 266 -2.10 11.22 18.14
CA TYR A 266 -1.36 10.26 17.33
C TYR A 266 -1.06 9.00 18.13
N LYS A 267 -1.19 7.83 17.50
CA LYS A 267 -1.16 6.52 18.18
C LYS A 267 0.17 6.17 18.85
N ARG A 268 1.28 6.82 18.44
CA ARG A 268 2.62 6.65 19.04
C ARG A 268 3.03 7.87 19.86
N THR A 269 2.06 8.51 20.50
CA THR A 269 2.28 9.61 21.43
C THR A 269 2.23 9.13 22.87
N TYR A 270 3.26 9.47 23.64
CA TYR A 270 3.45 9.07 25.03
C TYR A 270 3.67 10.30 25.92
N TYR A 271 3.36 10.17 27.21
CA TYR A 271 3.50 11.23 28.20
C TYR A 271 4.29 10.69 29.40
N HIS A 272 5.34 11.40 29.81
CA HIS A 272 6.17 11.02 30.96
C HIS A 272 6.87 12.24 31.55
N SER A 273 7.23 12.20 32.84
CA SER A 273 7.99 13.26 33.52
C SER A 273 8.98 12.64 34.50
N PRO A 274 10.30 12.83 34.33
CA PRO A 274 10.95 13.56 33.23
C PRO A 274 10.81 12.81 31.90
N ALA A 275 10.55 13.52 30.80
CA ALA A 275 10.34 12.90 29.49
C ALA A 275 11.59 12.18 28.94
N ASP A 276 12.77 12.68 29.32
CA ASP A 276 14.09 12.26 28.83
C ASP A 276 14.34 10.74 28.98
N GLU A 277 14.03 10.18 30.14
CA GLU A 277 14.21 8.74 30.40
C GLU A 277 13.41 7.88 29.43
N LEU A 278 12.16 8.29 29.16
CA LEU A 278 11.29 7.57 28.23
C LEU A 278 11.75 7.77 26.78
N ILE A 279 12.17 8.98 26.40
CA ILE A 279 12.74 9.25 25.06
C ILE A 279 13.90 8.30 24.77
N LEU A 280 14.85 8.23 25.70
CA LEU A 280 16.07 7.44 25.54
C LEU A 280 15.81 5.94 25.64
N GLY A 281 14.96 5.53 26.59
CA GLY A 281 14.54 4.14 26.75
C GLY A 281 13.87 3.62 25.49
N LEU A 282 12.90 4.37 24.96
CA LEU A 282 12.16 4.02 23.75
C LEU A 282 13.09 3.98 22.53
N ALA A 283 13.96 4.96 22.36
CA ALA A 283 14.91 4.99 21.23
C ALA A 283 15.83 3.77 21.23
N ARG A 284 16.27 3.31 22.41
CA ARG A 284 17.07 2.09 22.56
C ARG A 284 16.26 0.84 22.23
N GLU A 285 15.03 0.74 22.74
CA GLU A 285 14.14 -0.40 22.51
C GLU A 285 13.83 -0.58 21.01
N VAL A 286 13.48 0.50 20.33
CA VAL A 286 13.14 0.48 18.90
C VAL A 286 14.38 0.49 18.00
N LYS A 287 15.60 0.51 18.57
CA LYS A 287 16.88 0.66 17.86
C LYS A 287 16.86 1.86 16.90
N GLY A 288 16.26 2.95 17.35
CA GLY A 288 16.04 4.16 16.60
C GLY A 288 17.05 5.26 16.92
N VAL A 289 16.71 6.46 16.46
CA VAL A 289 17.42 7.70 16.75
C VAL A 289 16.53 8.66 17.53
N VAL A 290 17.12 9.68 18.13
CA VAL A 290 16.39 10.74 18.83
C VAL A 290 16.37 12.01 17.97
N CYS A 291 15.31 12.82 18.12
CA CYS A 291 15.28 14.18 17.61
C CYS A 291 14.83 15.12 18.72
N SER A 292 15.80 15.82 19.33
CA SER A 292 15.57 16.86 20.34
C SER A 292 16.67 17.92 20.23
N LYS A 293 16.35 19.17 20.57
CA LYS A 293 17.38 20.20 20.78
C LYS A 293 18.21 19.93 22.04
N ASP A 294 17.69 19.11 22.97
CA ASP A 294 18.49 18.67 24.11
C ASP A 294 19.61 17.72 23.67
N LYS A 295 20.78 17.87 24.31
CA LYS A 295 21.92 16.96 24.16
C LYS A 295 21.87 15.78 25.12
N PHE A 296 20.97 15.80 26.11
CA PHE A 296 20.85 14.78 27.16
C PHE A 296 22.19 14.55 27.87
N LYS A 297 22.88 15.64 28.24
CA LYS A 297 24.27 15.58 28.77
C LYS A 297 24.41 14.73 30.03
N ASP A 298 23.33 14.65 30.82
CA ASP A 298 23.28 13.87 32.06
C ASP A 298 23.17 12.37 31.80
N TYR A 299 22.95 11.97 30.55
CA TYR A 299 22.83 10.58 30.12
C TYR A 299 24.06 10.17 29.30
N ASN A 300 24.76 9.12 29.72
CA ASN A 300 25.87 8.56 28.95
C ASN A 300 25.31 7.80 27.73
N MET A 301 25.48 8.35 26.52
CA MET A 301 24.69 7.94 25.35
C MET A 301 25.53 7.56 24.14
N ASN A 302 25.13 6.45 23.52
CA ASN A 302 25.52 6.05 22.15
C ASN A 302 24.29 6.00 21.22
N ILE A 303 23.38 6.97 21.37
CA ILE A 303 22.20 7.10 20.51
C ILE A 303 22.37 8.38 19.68
N ARG A 304 22.25 8.26 18.36
CA ARG A 304 22.35 9.41 17.44
C ARG A 304 21.17 10.36 17.66
N ASN A 305 21.45 11.65 17.79
CA ASN A 305 20.45 12.71 17.79
C ASN A 305 20.45 13.44 16.44
N ILE A 306 19.39 13.24 15.64
CA ILE A 306 19.30 13.77 14.27
C ILE A 306 18.92 15.24 14.21
N TRP A 307 18.55 15.87 15.33
CA TRP A 307 18.28 17.32 15.37
C TRP A 307 19.46 18.13 14.80
N TYR A 308 20.68 17.70 15.11
CA TYR A 308 21.91 18.36 14.67
C TYR A 308 22.29 18.07 13.21
N ASP A 309 21.61 17.11 12.58
CA ASP A 309 21.73 16.84 11.15
C ASP A 309 20.75 17.70 10.33
N LEU A 310 19.73 18.28 10.98
CA LEU A 310 18.80 19.22 10.37
C LEU A 310 19.56 20.52 10.12
N ARG A 311 19.71 20.91 8.84
CA ARG A 311 20.29 22.20 8.42
C ARG A 311 19.30 23.33 8.73
N LEU A 312 19.10 23.60 10.01
CA LEU A 312 18.16 24.58 10.59
C LEU A 312 18.72 26.00 10.62
#